data_AF-A0A3D0IGZ3-F1
#
_entry.id   AF-A0A3D0IGZ3-F1
#
_cell.length_a   1.000
_cell.length_b   1.000
_cell.length_c   1.000
_cell.angle_alpha   90.00
_cell.angle_beta   90.00
_cell.angle_gamma   90.00
#
_symmetry.space_group_name_H-M   'P 1'
#
loop_
_entity.id
_entity.type
_entity.pdbx_description
1 polymer ?
#
loop_
_entity_poly.entity_id
_entity_poly.type
_entity_poly.pdbx_seq_one_letter_code
_entity_poly.pdbx_strand_id
1 'polypeptide(L)'
;MPQAQYPEHDINQVFDYIHTILSSGNVADNALDEMSFLNRLFAALPVEAVEYGMQFLHGKRDLPKACDEILPLYVRFVNLVDYCEAIDILGQIPSQPSPEELKKRIELHQSLEEREKSFCQSLLGFSFNKDQSEKKAAPAVSEKADFSASRSTDNTANSRESADESSNLHLMNSIAPVFACADPLKTALFYETKLGFHAAHLDDESMPHIRLCRDNIEIILVKEKEDATVSRASSHYDLYIFVSEPMMLQLELSGAGVKIVKALEESDTVHTNREFVIEDIDGRRICFSQRISG
;
A
#
# COMPACT_ATOMS: atom_id res chain seq x y z
N MET A 1 17.34 21.76 13.84
CA MET A 1 16.16 21.93 14.68
C MET A 1 16.42 21.16 15.98
N PRO A 2 16.05 21.65 17.17
CA PRO A 2 15.96 20.74 18.31
C PRO A 2 14.79 19.80 17.99
N GLN A 3 15.10 18.56 17.60
CA GLN A 3 14.10 17.51 17.43
C GLN A 3 13.32 17.40 18.74
N ALA A 4 11.99 17.27 18.67
CA ALA A 4 11.26 16.86 19.85
C ALA A 4 11.95 15.61 20.41
N GLN A 5 12.23 15.61 21.71
CA GLN A 5 12.99 14.55 22.32
C GLN A 5 12.06 13.35 22.51
N TYR A 6 11.81 12.62 21.42
CA TYR A 6 10.99 11.42 21.44
C TYR A 6 11.65 10.37 22.34
N PRO A 7 10.86 9.52 23.00
CA PRO A 7 11.41 8.38 23.71
C PRO A 7 12.23 7.51 22.76
N GLU A 8 13.33 6.93 23.25
CA GLU A 8 14.25 6.15 22.40
C GLU A 8 13.63 4.81 21.95
N HIS A 9 12.76 4.22 22.77
CA HIS A 9 12.28 2.84 22.61
C HIS A 9 10.75 2.67 22.77
N ASP A 10 9.97 3.75 22.76
CA ASP A 10 8.52 3.68 22.97
C ASP A 10 7.75 4.37 21.85
N ILE A 11 7.41 3.60 20.82
CA ILE A 11 6.67 4.11 19.67
C ILE A 11 5.22 4.50 20.01
N ASN A 12 4.62 3.90 21.05
CA ASN A 12 3.24 4.20 21.42
C ASN A 12 3.14 5.63 21.97
N GLN A 13 4.12 6.05 22.76
CA GLN A 13 4.22 7.44 23.21
C GLN A 13 4.37 8.43 22.05
N VAL A 14 5.06 8.04 20.97
CA VAL A 14 5.14 8.88 19.75
C VAL A 14 3.77 8.98 19.09
N PHE A 15 3.03 7.88 18.95
CA PHE A 15 1.66 7.91 18.41
C PHE A 15 0.67 8.66 19.30
N ASP A 16 0.79 8.57 20.62
CA ASP A 16 -0.02 9.35 21.57
C ASP A 16 0.21 10.86 21.41
N TYR A 17 1.47 11.25 21.21
CA TYR A 17 1.84 12.64 20.90
C TYR A 17 1.24 13.11 19.57
N ILE A 18 1.39 12.31 18.51
CA ILE A 18 0.79 12.59 17.20
C ILE A 18 -0.73 12.76 17.33
N HIS A 19 -1.40 11.82 18.01
CA HIS A 19 -2.85 11.87 18.23
C HIS A 19 -3.29 13.16 18.93
N THR A 20 -2.53 13.60 19.94
CA THR A 20 -2.79 14.84 20.68
C THR A 20 -2.76 16.06 19.76
N ILE A 21 -1.77 16.14 18.87
CA ILE A 21 -1.66 17.25 17.90
C ILE A 21 -2.79 17.19 16.88
N LEU A 22 -3.03 16.03 16.27
CA LEU A 22 -4.05 15.89 15.23
C LEU A 22 -5.47 16.15 15.75
N SER A 23 -5.73 15.91 17.03
CA SER A 23 -7.01 16.20 17.68
C SER A 23 -7.29 17.70 17.90
N SER A 24 -6.32 18.59 17.67
CA SER A 24 -6.46 20.03 17.91
C SER A 24 -7.25 20.80 16.83
N GLY A 25 -7.54 20.17 15.68
CA GLY A 25 -8.51 20.68 14.70
C GLY A 25 -7.99 21.59 13.60
N ASN A 26 -6.66 21.71 13.41
CA ASN A 26 -6.04 22.47 12.30
C ASN A 26 -5.09 21.57 11.48
N VAL A 27 -5.58 20.43 11.02
CA VAL A 27 -4.79 19.43 10.29
C VAL A 27 -5.53 18.98 9.04
N ALA A 28 -4.83 18.32 8.12
CA ALA A 28 -5.43 17.76 6.93
C ALA A 28 -6.49 16.70 7.29
N ASP A 29 -7.56 16.64 6.50
CA ASP A 29 -8.69 15.73 6.72
C ASP A 29 -8.26 14.26 6.82
N ASN A 30 -7.22 13.87 6.09
CA ASN A 30 -6.68 12.52 6.02
C ASN A 30 -5.53 12.24 7.02
N ALA A 31 -5.13 13.20 7.86
CA ALA A 31 -4.00 13.03 8.77
C ALA A 31 -4.28 11.99 9.88
N LEU A 32 -5.51 11.96 10.42
CA LEU A 32 -5.91 10.97 11.43
C LEU A 32 -5.99 9.55 10.84
N ASP A 33 -6.43 9.44 9.60
CA ASP A 33 -6.46 8.16 8.88
C ASP A 33 -5.04 7.65 8.61
N GLU A 34 -4.13 8.54 8.18
CA GLU A 34 -2.71 8.25 8.00
C GLU A 34 -2.04 7.76 9.30
N MET A 35 -2.26 8.46 10.41
CA MET A 35 -1.79 8.04 11.73
C MET A 35 -2.33 6.66 12.09
N SER A 36 -3.64 6.45 11.92
CA SER A 36 -4.29 5.17 12.25
C SER A 36 -3.78 4.01 11.39
N PHE A 37 -3.46 4.28 10.12
CA PHE A 37 -2.85 3.34 9.20
C PHE A 37 -1.43 2.96 9.64
N LEU A 38 -0.58 3.95 9.88
CA LEU A 38 0.80 3.71 10.31
C LEU A 38 0.86 2.99 11.67
N ASN A 39 0.03 3.40 12.64
CA ASN A 39 -0.01 2.75 13.94
C ASN A 39 -0.34 1.25 13.83
N ARG A 40 -1.30 0.88 12.97
CA ARG A 40 -1.63 -0.53 12.69
C ARG A 40 -0.46 -1.27 12.04
N LEU A 41 0.25 -0.66 11.10
CA LEU A 41 1.41 -1.27 10.47
C LEU A 41 2.54 -1.52 11.46
N PHE A 42 2.88 -0.53 12.30
CA PHE A 42 3.90 -0.69 13.33
C PHE A 42 3.51 -1.72 14.40
N ALA A 43 2.24 -1.81 14.78
CA ALA A 43 1.75 -2.83 15.70
C ALA A 43 1.87 -4.26 15.15
N ALA A 44 1.92 -4.43 13.82
CA ALA A 44 2.09 -5.72 13.16
C ALA A 44 3.57 -6.10 12.94
N LEU A 45 4.52 -5.18 13.16
CA LEU A 45 5.94 -5.44 12.96
C LEU A 45 6.56 -6.23 14.14
N PRO A 46 7.61 -7.03 13.89
CA PRO A 46 8.47 -7.55 14.95
C PRO A 46 9.07 -6.40 15.78
N VAL A 47 9.33 -6.67 17.07
CA VAL A 47 9.86 -5.67 18.02
C VAL A 47 11.17 -5.05 17.52
N GLU A 48 12.03 -5.85 16.88
CA GLU A 48 13.29 -5.39 16.31
C GLU A 48 13.09 -4.40 15.16
N ALA A 49 12.06 -4.61 14.33
CA ALA A 49 11.74 -3.70 13.25
C ALA A 49 11.16 -2.38 13.79
N VAL A 50 10.30 -2.44 14.79
CA VAL A 50 9.80 -1.24 15.49
C VAL A 50 10.97 -0.42 16.05
N GLU A 51 11.94 -1.09 16.68
CA GLU A 51 13.15 -0.47 17.22
C GLU A 51 14.01 0.20 16.13
N TYR A 52 14.16 -0.42 14.95
CA TYR A 52 14.83 0.23 13.82
C TYR A 52 14.07 1.45 13.30
N GLY A 53 12.73 1.41 13.29
CA GLY A 53 11.90 2.57 12.98
C GLY A 53 12.13 3.72 13.97
N MET A 54 12.25 3.44 15.26
CA MET A 54 12.59 4.43 16.28
C MET A 54 14.01 4.98 16.10
N GLN A 55 15.00 4.12 15.83
CA GLN A 55 16.36 4.58 15.50
C GLN A 55 16.37 5.45 14.24
N PHE A 56 15.52 5.13 13.25
CA PHE A 56 15.35 5.93 12.05
C PHE A 56 14.75 7.30 12.35
N LEU A 57 13.74 7.37 13.22
CA LEU A 57 13.20 8.64 13.70
C LEU A 57 14.29 9.52 14.34
N HIS A 58 15.17 8.92 15.14
CA HIS A 58 16.32 9.58 15.77
C HIS A 58 17.51 9.85 14.81
N GLY A 59 17.31 9.70 13.50
CA GLY A 59 18.30 10.10 12.49
C GLY A 59 19.35 9.02 12.15
N LYS A 60 19.26 7.81 12.73
CA LYS A 60 20.11 6.69 12.29
C LYS A 60 19.68 6.27 10.89
N ARG A 61 20.63 6.29 9.95
CA ARG A 61 20.39 5.87 8.55
C ARG A 61 21.09 4.56 8.19
N ASP A 62 22.04 4.13 9.02
CA ASP A 62 22.73 2.84 8.90
C ASP A 62 21.93 1.75 9.62
N LEU A 63 20.89 1.26 8.94
CA LEU A 63 20.02 0.18 9.43
C LEU A 63 20.42 -1.15 8.77
N PRO A 64 20.08 -2.30 9.38
CA PRO A 64 20.32 -3.59 8.75
C PRO A 64 19.59 -3.71 7.41
N LYS A 65 20.20 -4.42 6.44
CA LYS A 65 19.61 -4.65 5.10
C LYS A 65 18.21 -5.27 5.11
N ALA A 66 17.85 -6.01 6.16
CA ALA A 66 16.49 -6.52 6.34
C ALA A 66 15.43 -5.41 6.43
N CYS A 67 15.84 -4.17 6.72
CA CYS A 67 14.95 -3.01 6.76
C CYS A 67 14.74 -2.36 5.38
N ASP A 68 15.50 -2.72 4.35
CA ASP A 68 15.44 -2.05 3.03
C ASP A 68 14.03 -2.13 2.44
N GLU A 69 13.40 -3.28 2.63
CA GLU A 69 12.02 -3.55 2.31
C GLU A 69 11.09 -2.56 3.01
N ILE A 70 11.12 -2.49 4.34
CA ILE A 70 10.24 -1.65 5.17
C ILE A 70 10.68 -0.18 5.31
N LEU A 71 11.75 0.25 4.65
CA LEU A 71 12.24 1.62 4.72
C LEU A 71 11.22 2.68 4.27
N PRO A 72 10.39 2.46 3.23
CA PRO A 72 9.32 3.40 2.86
C PRO A 72 8.33 3.65 3.99
N LEU A 73 8.06 2.63 4.83
CA LEU A 73 7.21 2.78 6.02
C LEU A 73 7.86 3.74 7.04
N TYR A 74 9.16 3.59 7.30
CA TYR A 74 9.88 4.48 8.23
C TYR A 74 9.96 5.91 7.72
N VAL A 75 10.20 6.11 6.42
CA VAL A 75 10.18 7.44 5.80
C VAL A 75 8.82 8.09 5.97
N ARG A 76 7.75 7.33 5.72
CA ARG A 76 6.39 7.84 5.85
C ARG A 76 6.00 8.17 7.30
N PHE A 77 6.44 7.34 8.23
CA PHE A 77 6.33 7.62 9.66
C PHE A 77 7.04 8.91 10.06
N VAL A 78 8.30 9.10 9.66
CA VAL A 78 9.03 10.34 9.91
C VAL A 78 8.36 11.54 9.26
N ASN A 79 7.83 11.40 8.04
CA ASN A 79 7.09 12.48 7.38
C ASN A 79 5.83 12.90 8.18
N LEU A 80 5.10 11.94 8.75
CA LEU A 80 3.95 12.24 9.61
C LEU A 80 4.39 12.93 10.91
N VAL A 81 5.50 12.48 11.51
CA VAL A 81 6.07 13.12 12.71
C VAL A 81 6.48 14.56 12.41
N ASP A 82 7.24 14.79 11.34
CA ASP A 82 7.66 16.12 10.89
C ASP A 82 6.46 17.04 10.58
N TYR A 83 5.39 16.48 10.01
CA TYR A 83 4.13 17.19 9.80
C TYR A 83 3.53 17.65 11.12
N CYS A 84 3.43 16.77 12.11
CA CYS A 84 2.89 17.10 13.42
C CYS A 84 3.73 18.16 14.15
N GLU A 85 5.06 18.07 14.09
CA GLU A 85 5.95 19.09 14.64
C GLU A 85 5.72 20.46 13.97
N ALA A 86 5.56 20.49 12.65
CA ALA A 86 5.29 21.72 11.92
C ALA A 86 3.94 22.33 12.36
N ILE A 87 2.89 21.51 12.54
CA ILE A 87 1.60 21.95 13.05
C ILE A 87 1.72 22.53 14.47
N ASP A 88 2.42 21.84 15.38
CA ASP A 88 2.60 22.32 16.76
C ASP A 88 3.35 23.67 16.81
N ILE A 89 4.43 23.81 16.03
CA ILE A 89 5.17 25.07 15.89
C ILE A 89 4.27 26.19 15.35
N LEU A 90 3.41 25.89 14.37
CA LEU A 90 2.49 26.87 13.80
C LEU A 90 1.40 27.26 14.81
N GLY A 91 0.89 26.31 15.60
CA GLY A 91 -0.10 26.52 16.65
C GLY A 91 0.39 27.42 17.79
N GLN A 92 1.69 27.43 18.09
CA GLN A 92 2.29 28.30 19.11
C GLN A 92 2.43 29.75 18.60
N ILE A 93 1.39 30.59 18.68
CA ILE A 93 1.44 31.97 18.18
C ILE A 93 2.39 32.85 19.04
N PRO A 94 3.48 33.42 18.51
CA PRO A 94 4.41 34.26 19.27
C PRO A 94 3.81 35.65 19.51
N SER A 95 4.04 36.23 20.69
CA SER A 95 3.54 37.56 21.03
C SER A 95 4.19 38.71 20.22
N GLN A 96 5.42 38.54 19.75
CA GLN A 96 6.13 39.46 18.85
C GLN A 96 7.05 38.67 17.91
N PRO A 97 6.61 38.29 16.71
CA PRO A 97 7.41 37.48 15.79
C PRO A 97 8.49 38.32 15.11
N SER A 98 9.72 37.82 15.10
CA SER A 98 10.82 38.39 14.32
C SER A 98 10.63 38.16 12.81
N PRO A 99 11.24 38.97 11.93
CA PRO A 99 11.18 38.74 10.47
C PRO A 99 11.69 37.36 10.04
N GLU A 100 12.68 36.81 10.75
CA GLU A 100 13.21 35.46 10.50
C GLU A 100 12.22 34.36 10.90
N GLU A 101 11.49 34.53 12.00
CA GLU A 101 10.44 33.60 12.42
C GLU A 101 9.23 33.61 11.49
N LEU A 102 8.83 34.80 11.01
CA LEU A 102 7.77 34.91 10.00
C LEU A 102 8.14 34.17 8.72
N LYS A 103 9.39 34.33 8.25
CA LYS A 103 9.87 33.61 7.07
C LYS A 103 9.85 32.10 7.27
N LYS A 104 10.32 31.61 8.43
CA LYS A 104 10.29 30.18 8.79
C LYS A 104 8.87 29.63 8.85
N ARG A 105 7.91 30.39 9.40
CA ARG A 105 6.49 29.97 9.45
C ARG A 105 5.88 29.85 8.06
N ILE A 106 6.23 30.74 7.13
CA ILE A 106 5.78 30.66 5.74
C ILE A 106 6.37 29.41 5.06
N GLU A 107 7.67 29.16 5.24
CA GLU A 107 8.33 27.96 4.72
C GLU A 107 7.70 26.66 5.27
N LEU A 108 7.40 26.63 6.57
CA LEU A 108 6.72 25.51 7.21
C LEU A 108 5.33 25.29 6.61
N HIS A 109 4.52 26.33 6.48
CA HIS A 109 3.18 26.22 5.90
C HIS A 109 3.20 25.68 4.46
N GLN A 110 4.15 26.13 3.63
CA GLN A 110 4.29 25.61 2.26
C GLN A 110 4.69 24.12 2.25
N SER A 111 5.53 23.72 3.19
CA SER A 111 5.99 22.33 3.30
C SER A 111 4.92 21.37 3.84
N LEU A 112 3.83 21.87 4.43
CA LEU A 112 2.70 21.03 4.86
C LEU A 112 1.98 20.42 3.65
N GLU A 113 1.66 21.23 2.64
CA GLU A 113 0.93 20.77 1.44
C GLU A 113 1.66 19.64 0.71
N GLU A 114 3.00 19.68 0.70
CA GLU A 114 3.82 18.62 0.10
C GLU A 114 3.76 17.31 0.91
N ARG A 115 3.74 17.40 2.24
CA ARG A 115 3.63 16.23 3.13
C ARG A 115 2.25 15.60 3.07
N GLU A 116 1.20 16.42 3.07
CA GLU A 116 -0.20 15.99 3.02
C GLU A 116 -0.52 15.18 1.75
N LYS A 117 0.13 15.50 0.62
CA LYS A 117 -0.01 14.71 -0.61
C LYS A 117 0.36 13.25 -0.42
N SER A 118 1.31 12.94 0.47
CA SER A 118 1.78 11.56 0.69
C SER A 118 0.85 10.74 1.61
N PHE A 119 -0.06 11.40 2.33
CA PHE A 119 -0.96 10.73 3.26
C PHE A 119 -1.97 9.85 2.51
N CYS A 120 -2.25 8.70 3.09
CA CYS A 120 -3.11 7.65 2.56
C CYS A 120 -2.78 7.18 1.13
N GLN A 121 -1.63 7.57 0.54
CA GLN A 121 -1.18 7.01 -0.72
C GLN A 121 -0.74 5.55 -0.54
N SER A 122 -0.69 4.77 -1.62
CA SER A 122 0.02 3.50 -1.57
C SER A 122 1.49 3.74 -1.23
N LEU A 123 2.09 2.87 -0.42
CA LEU A 123 3.55 2.82 -0.23
C LEU A 123 4.20 2.40 -1.57
N LEU A 124 4.31 3.34 -2.52
CA LEU A 124 4.98 3.14 -3.80
C LEU A 124 6.49 2.95 -3.53
N GLY A 125 7.04 1.78 -3.92
CA GLY A 125 8.50 1.54 -3.89
C GLY A 125 9.02 0.45 -2.95
N PHE A 126 8.19 -0.49 -2.50
CA PHE A 126 8.69 -1.75 -1.93
C PHE A 126 9.20 -2.65 -3.07
N SER A 127 10.49 -2.55 -3.39
CA SER A 127 11.19 -3.36 -4.39
C SER A 127 12.60 -3.70 -3.89
N PHE A 128 12.96 -4.98 -3.79
CA PHE A 128 14.35 -5.38 -3.56
C PHE A 128 15.20 -5.01 -4.79
N ASN A 129 16.17 -4.12 -4.56
CA ASN A 129 17.30 -3.69 -5.40
C ASN A 129 17.07 -3.08 -6.80
N LYS A 130 17.58 -1.85 -6.94
CA LYS A 130 18.22 -1.40 -8.19
C LYS A 130 19.53 -0.68 -7.84
N ASP A 131 20.63 -1.36 -8.17
CA ASP A 131 22.00 -0.89 -8.35
C ASP A 131 22.39 0.48 -7.77
N GLN A 132 23.13 0.46 -6.66
CA GLN A 132 24.02 1.56 -6.32
C GLN A 132 25.33 1.44 -7.10
N SER A 133 25.84 2.60 -7.55
CA SER A 133 27.20 2.87 -8.07
C SER A 133 27.53 2.20 -9.41
N GLU A 134 27.95 2.92 -10.45
CA GLU A 134 29.15 3.76 -10.46
C GLU A 134 29.01 5.00 -11.36
N LYS A 135 29.53 6.14 -10.85
CA LYS A 135 29.82 7.34 -11.65
C LYS A 135 31.09 7.11 -12.49
N LYS A 136 31.04 7.59 -13.74
CA LYS A 136 32.13 8.18 -14.55
C LYS A 136 33.45 7.38 -14.73
N ALA A 137 33.70 6.94 -15.96
CA ALA A 137 34.87 7.35 -16.78
C ALA A 137 34.76 6.76 -18.20
N ALA A 138 34.86 7.61 -19.23
CA ALA A 138 35.40 7.22 -20.54
C ALA A 138 36.95 7.33 -20.46
N PRO A 139 37.79 6.75 -21.36
CA PRO A 139 37.50 6.37 -22.75
C PRO A 139 38.17 5.06 -23.29
N ALA A 140 37.90 4.80 -24.57
CA ALA A 140 38.87 4.37 -25.61
C ALA A 140 38.96 2.87 -26.06
N VAL A 141 38.60 2.70 -27.35
CA VAL A 141 39.34 1.96 -28.41
C VAL A 141 38.92 0.51 -28.77
N SER A 142 38.23 0.42 -29.92
CA SER A 142 38.38 -0.52 -31.08
C SER A 142 38.18 -2.03 -30.88
N GLU A 143 37.69 -2.86 -31.80
CA GLU A 143 37.74 -2.91 -33.28
C GLU A 143 36.59 -3.81 -33.82
N LYS A 144 36.11 -3.47 -35.04
CA LYS A 144 35.73 -4.32 -36.20
C LYS A 144 34.61 -5.38 -36.05
N ALA A 145 33.48 -5.25 -36.77
CA ALA A 145 33.21 -5.66 -38.18
C ALA A 145 32.35 -6.95 -38.15
N ASP A 146 31.32 -7.22 -38.96
CA ASP A 146 31.01 -6.89 -40.36
C ASP A 146 29.53 -7.19 -40.69
N PHE A 147 28.99 -6.47 -41.71
CA PHE A 147 27.99 -6.86 -42.74
C PHE A 147 26.60 -7.45 -42.32
N SER A 148 25.43 -7.01 -42.82
CA SER A 148 25.10 -6.38 -44.10
C SER A 148 23.65 -5.83 -44.20
N ALA A 149 23.55 -4.62 -44.76
CA ALA A 149 22.71 -4.14 -45.88
C ALA A 149 21.14 -4.07 -45.85
N SER A 150 20.67 -2.81 -45.87
CA SER A 150 19.66 -2.16 -46.78
C SER A 150 18.19 -2.59 -46.67
N ARG A 151 17.15 -1.74 -46.55
CA ARG A 151 16.73 -0.44 -47.15
C ARG A 151 15.45 -0.03 -46.35
N SER A 152 14.92 1.19 -46.23
CA SER A 152 15.10 2.52 -46.81
C SER A 152 14.20 3.51 -46.03
N THR A 153 14.74 4.70 -45.74
CA THR A 153 14.09 6.04 -45.72
C THR A 153 12.69 6.22 -45.08
N ASP A 154 12.60 6.95 -43.97
CA ASP A 154 12.31 8.39 -44.03
C ASP A 154 12.54 9.11 -42.68
N ASN A 155 13.20 10.26 -42.79
CA ASN A 155 13.27 11.36 -41.81
C ASN A 155 11.83 11.88 -41.58
N THR A 156 11.39 12.46 -40.45
CA THR A 156 12.00 13.53 -39.65
C THR A 156 11.02 13.85 -38.51
N ALA A 157 11.57 14.16 -37.34
CA ALA A 157 11.10 15.17 -36.38
C ALA A 157 9.74 15.01 -35.64
N ASN A 158 9.89 15.11 -34.31
CA ASN A 158 9.00 15.76 -33.35
C ASN A 158 7.74 15.03 -32.88
N SER A 159 7.83 14.51 -31.65
CA SER A 159 7.06 14.86 -30.44
C SER A 159 6.94 13.60 -29.58
N ARG A 160 7.51 13.55 -28.37
CA ARG A 160 6.82 13.91 -27.12
C ARG A 160 5.32 13.58 -27.17
N GLU A 161 4.99 12.33 -26.83
CA GLU A 161 3.70 11.99 -26.22
C GLU A 161 3.98 11.74 -24.74
N SER A 162 4.16 12.80 -23.95
CA SER A 162 3.13 13.26 -23.02
C SER A 162 1.76 13.51 -23.64
N ALA A 163 0.73 13.02 -22.95
CA ALA A 163 -0.70 13.27 -23.11
C ALA A 163 -1.39 12.52 -24.25
N ASP A 164 -1.88 11.33 -23.90
CA ASP A 164 -3.22 10.90 -24.32
C ASP A 164 -4.06 10.70 -23.05
N GLU A 165 -4.21 11.78 -22.27
CA GLU A 165 -5.38 11.93 -21.40
C GLU A 165 -6.59 12.10 -22.32
N SER A 166 -7.10 10.98 -22.82
CA SER A 166 -8.38 10.95 -23.48
C SER A 166 -9.39 11.56 -22.53
N SER A 167 -10.09 12.60 -22.99
CA SER A 167 -11.19 13.32 -22.34
C SER A 167 -12.44 12.44 -22.15
N ASN A 168 -12.25 11.17 -21.81
CA ASN A 168 -13.30 10.29 -21.37
C ASN A 168 -13.61 10.66 -19.92
N LEU A 169 -14.86 11.07 -19.66
CA LEU A 169 -15.36 11.17 -18.30
C LEU A 169 -15.11 9.81 -17.62
N HIS A 170 -14.30 9.79 -16.57
CA HIS A 170 -14.10 8.62 -15.72
C HIS A 170 -15.37 8.38 -14.90
N LEU A 171 -16.39 7.78 -15.55
CA LEU A 171 -17.72 7.56 -14.96
C LEU A 171 -17.80 6.28 -14.11
N MET A 172 -16.78 5.43 -14.17
CA MET A 172 -16.71 4.16 -13.42
C MET A 172 -15.69 4.31 -12.29
N ASN A 173 -16.15 4.13 -11.05
CA ASN A 173 -15.36 4.41 -9.84
C ASN A 173 -14.77 3.16 -9.18
N SER A 174 -15.42 2.01 -9.33
CA SER A 174 -15.01 0.76 -8.69
C SER A 174 -15.58 -0.46 -9.42
N ILE A 175 -15.05 -1.64 -9.08
CA ILE A 175 -15.54 -2.95 -9.52
C ILE A 175 -15.69 -3.85 -8.31
N ALA A 176 -16.74 -4.67 -8.28
CA ALA A 176 -16.92 -5.71 -7.27
C ALA A 176 -17.41 -7.00 -7.95
N PRO A 177 -16.74 -8.15 -7.78
CA PRO A 177 -17.30 -9.44 -8.15
C PRO A 177 -18.59 -9.73 -7.39
N VAL A 178 -19.48 -10.49 -8.05
CA VAL A 178 -20.75 -10.94 -7.48
C VAL A 178 -20.66 -12.45 -7.25
N PHE A 179 -20.80 -12.88 -6.01
CA PHE A 179 -20.83 -14.29 -5.62
C PHE A 179 -22.26 -14.73 -5.31
N ALA A 180 -22.80 -15.56 -6.19
CA ALA A 180 -24.03 -16.29 -5.91
C ALA A 180 -23.77 -17.40 -4.89
N CYS A 181 -24.57 -17.43 -3.82
CA CYS A 181 -24.46 -18.40 -2.74
C CYS A 181 -25.85 -18.86 -2.28
N ALA A 182 -25.93 -20.09 -1.77
CA ALA A 182 -27.18 -20.63 -1.22
C ALA A 182 -27.59 -19.90 0.08
N ASP A 183 -26.59 -19.51 0.88
CA ASP A 183 -26.77 -18.81 2.16
C ASP A 183 -25.75 -17.67 2.32
N PRO A 184 -26.09 -16.43 1.88
CA PRO A 184 -25.20 -15.27 2.00
C PRO A 184 -24.78 -14.96 3.43
N LEU A 185 -25.62 -15.23 4.44
CA LEU A 185 -25.28 -14.93 5.84
C LEU A 185 -24.17 -15.86 6.34
N LYS A 186 -24.28 -17.14 6.02
CA LYS A 186 -23.26 -18.13 6.35
C LYS A 186 -21.95 -17.83 5.63
N THR A 187 -22.01 -17.45 4.36
CA THR A 187 -20.83 -17.03 3.60
C THR A 187 -20.23 -15.75 4.20
N ALA A 188 -21.03 -14.73 4.49
CA ALA A 188 -20.56 -13.49 5.12
C ALA A 188 -19.84 -13.75 6.44
N LEU A 189 -20.42 -14.57 7.33
CA LEU A 189 -19.81 -14.93 8.60
C LEU A 189 -18.44 -15.62 8.43
N PHE A 190 -18.30 -16.49 7.41
CA PHE A 190 -17.01 -17.08 7.08
C PHE A 190 -16.00 -16.00 6.66
N TYR A 191 -16.38 -15.09 5.77
CA TYR A 191 -15.48 -14.04 5.31
C TYR A 191 -15.08 -13.07 6.43
N GLU A 192 -15.99 -12.73 7.35
CA GLU A 192 -15.67 -11.89 8.51
C GLU A 192 -14.74 -12.59 9.49
N THR A 193 -15.07 -13.84 9.87
CA THR A 193 -14.34 -14.54 10.94
C THR A 193 -13.04 -15.21 10.49
N LYS A 194 -12.91 -15.51 9.19
CA LYS A 194 -11.77 -16.27 8.65
C LYS A 194 -10.91 -15.48 7.68
N LEU A 195 -11.50 -14.57 6.92
CA LEU A 195 -10.81 -13.79 5.88
C LEU A 195 -10.72 -12.31 6.24
N GLY A 196 -11.16 -11.88 7.43
CA GLY A 196 -11.00 -10.50 7.91
C GLY A 196 -11.78 -9.44 7.12
N PHE A 197 -12.82 -9.83 6.38
CA PHE A 197 -13.73 -8.88 5.75
C PHE A 197 -14.69 -8.26 6.77
N HIS A 198 -15.31 -7.16 6.41
CA HIS A 198 -16.47 -6.60 7.09
C HIS A 198 -17.71 -6.80 6.23
N ALA A 199 -18.78 -7.35 6.79
CA ALA A 199 -20.04 -7.53 6.10
C ALA A 199 -21.01 -6.40 6.43
N ALA A 200 -21.49 -5.71 5.39
CA ALA A 200 -22.56 -4.73 5.49
C ALA A 200 -23.79 -5.23 4.71
N HIS A 201 -24.94 -5.22 5.37
CA HIS A 201 -26.21 -5.42 4.69
C HIS A 201 -26.50 -4.20 3.83
N LEU A 202 -26.80 -4.42 2.55
CA LEU A 202 -27.37 -3.37 1.72
C LEU A 202 -28.87 -3.34 2.01
N ASP A 203 -29.34 -2.22 2.57
CA ASP A 203 -30.76 -1.96 2.83
C ASP A 203 -31.49 -1.74 1.49
N ASP A 204 -31.69 -2.82 0.75
CA ASP A 204 -32.56 -2.85 -0.43
C ASP A 204 -33.71 -3.83 -0.15
N GLU A 205 -34.92 -3.29 -0.02
CA GLU A 205 -36.15 -4.06 0.24
C GLU A 205 -36.47 -5.07 -0.87
N SER A 206 -35.86 -4.92 -2.06
CA SER A 206 -36.15 -5.75 -3.23
C SER A 206 -35.14 -6.90 -3.44
N MET A 207 -33.91 -6.79 -2.96
CA MET A 207 -32.89 -7.86 -3.02
C MET A 207 -31.92 -7.80 -1.83
N PRO A 208 -31.91 -8.81 -0.93
CA PRO A 208 -30.99 -8.84 0.19
C PRO A 208 -29.58 -9.19 -0.29
N HIS A 209 -28.78 -8.17 -0.60
CA HIS A 209 -27.37 -8.29 -0.92
C HIS A 209 -26.51 -8.00 0.32
N ILE A 210 -25.42 -8.74 0.47
CA ILE A 210 -24.42 -8.46 1.51
C ILE A 210 -23.14 -8.00 0.81
N ARG A 211 -22.67 -6.80 1.15
CA ARG A 211 -21.39 -6.27 0.69
C ARG A 211 -20.31 -6.67 1.68
N LEU A 212 -19.30 -7.38 1.19
CA LEU A 212 -18.08 -7.69 1.93
C LEU A 212 -17.01 -6.68 1.53
N CYS A 213 -16.34 -6.06 2.52
CA CYS A 213 -15.22 -5.16 2.30
C CYS A 213 -14.00 -5.61 3.11
N ARG A 214 -12.83 -5.71 2.48
CA ARG A 214 -11.53 -5.81 3.15
C ARG A 214 -10.55 -4.93 2.38
N ASP A 215 -9.89 -4.02 3.08
CA ASP A 215 -8.98 -3.04 2.48
C ASP A 215 -9.69 -2.28 1.34
N ASN A 216 -9.20 -2.41 0.10
CA ASN A 216 -9.79 -1.84 -1.12
C ASN A 216 -10.51 -2.88 -1.99
N ILE A 217 -10.81 -4.06 -1.45
CA ILE A 217 -11.49 -5.15 -2.16
C ILE A 217 -12.93 -5.25 -1.68
N GLU A 218 -13.84 -5.30 -2.65
CA GLU A 218 -15.28 -5.46 -2.42
C GLU A 218 -15.80 -6.74 -3.07
N ILE A 219 -16.72 -7.43 -2.42
CA ILE A 219 -17.42 -8.59 -2.98
C ILE A 219 -18.90 -8.46 -2.62
N ILE A 220 -19.79 -8.68 -3.59
CA ILE A 220 -21.23 -8.68 -3.35
C ILE A 220 -21.74 -10.11 -3.29
N LEU A 221 -22.35 -10.49 -2.17
CA LEU A 221 -23.03 -11.77 -2.00
C LEU A 221 -24.49 -11.66 -2.39
N VAL A 222 -24.97 -12.62 -3.16
CA VAL A 222 -26.36 -12.70 -3.60
C VAL A 222 -26.91 -14.09 -3.30
N LYS A 223 -28.14 -14.13 -2.79
CA LYS A 223 -28.85 -15.39 -2.56
C LYS A 223 -29.36 -15.97 -3.87
N GLU A 224 -29.01 -17.23 -4.15
CA GLU A 224 -29.57 -17.99 -5.27
C GLU A 224 -30.17 -19.31 -4.78
N LYS A 225 -31.21 -19.82 -5.46
CA LYS A 225 -31.89 -21.07 -5.09
C LYS A 225 -31.06 -22.25 -5.61
N GLU A 226 -30.40 -22.96 -4.69
CA GLU A 226 -29.68 -24.26 -4.78
C GLU A 226 -29.00 -24.67 -6.10
N ASP A 227 -27.73 -25.08 -5.97
CA ASP A 227 -26.88 -25.66 -7.02
C ASP A 227 -26.80 -24.83 -8.31
N ALA A 228 -26.50 -23.54 -8.15
CA ALA A 228 -25.59 -22.91 -9.10
C ALA A 228 -24.22 -23.59 -8.93
N THR A 229 -24.12 -24.86 -9.36
CA THR A 229 -22.85 -25.50 -9.65
C THR A 229 -22.14 -24.53 -10.56
N VAL A 230 -21.16 -23.82 -9.99
CA VAL A 230 -20.27 -22.97 -10.76
C VAL A 230 -19.71 -23.90 -11.82
N SER A 231 -20.20 -23.78 -13.05
CA SER A 231 -19.64 -24.46 -14.19
C SER A 231 -18.25 -23.88 -14.34
N ARG A 232 -17.28 -24.49 -13.65
CA ARG A 232 -15.91 -24.03 -13.63
C ARG A 232 -15.42 -24.04 -15.07
N ALA A 233 -15.37 -22.87 -15.68
CA ALA A 233 -14.51 -22.67 -16.83
C ALA A 233 -13.12 -23.16 -16.43
N SER A 234 -12.38 -23.74 -17.37
CA SER A 234 -11.06 -24.33 -17.13
C SER A 234 -10.02 -23.37 -16.51
N SER A 235 -10.33 -22.08 -16.38
CA SER A 235 -9.61 -21.11 -15.57
C SER A 235 -9.83 -21.39 -14.08
N HIS A 236 -8.81 -21.94 -13.43
CA HIS A 236 -8.83 -22.54 -12.10
C HIS A 236 -9.24 -21.65 -10.90
N TYR A 237 -9.68 -20.40 -11.08
CA TYR A 237 -9.94 -19.41 -10.03
C TYR A 237 -11.26 -18.64 -10.24
N ASP A 238 -12.00 -18.41 -9.16
CA ASP A 238 -13.23 -17.61 -9.11
C ASP A 238 -12.96 -16.14 -8.82
N LEU A 239 -11.82 -15.83 -8.18
CA LEU A 239 -11.35 -14.48 -7.91
C LEU A 239 -9.81 -14.44 -7.89
N TYR A 240 -9.24 -13.38 -8.46
CA TYR A 240 -7.80 -13.15 -8.50
C TYR A 240 -7.50 -11.78 -7.87
N ILE A 241 -6.80 -11.78 -6.75
CA ILE A 241 -6.50 -10.58 -5.97
C ILE A 241 -4.99 -10.36 -5.99
N PHE A 242 -4.60 -9.15 -6.37
CA PHE A 242 -3.21 -8.72 -6.20
C PHE A 242 -2.97 -8.31 -4.75
N VAL A 243 -1.95 -8.91 -4.13
CA VAL A 243 -1.56 -8.64 -2.76
C VAL A 243 -0.08 -8.27 -2.70
N SER A 244 0.26 -7.33 -1.82
CA SER A 244 1.66 -6.92 -1.63
C SER A 244 2.48 -8.03 -0.99
N GLU A 245 1.91 -8.66 0.05
CA GLU A 245 2.59 -9.63 0.91
C GLU A 245 1.84 -10.98 0.96
N PRO A 246 1.93 -11.82 -0.10
CA PRO A 246 1.18 -13.07 -0.14
C PRO A 246 1.59 -14.04 0.98
N MET A 247 2.84 -14.00 1.45
CA MET A 247 3.31 -14.90 2.51
C MET A 247 2.67 -14.60 3.86
N MET A 248 2.61 -13.31 4.22
CA MET A 248 1.95 -12.88 5.46
C MET A 248 0.45 -13.20 5.41
N LEU A 249 -0.20 -12.94 4.27
CA LEU A 249 -1.61 -13.25 4.11
C LEU A 249 -1.89 -14.76 4.18
N GLN A 250 -1.04 -15.61 3.59
CA GLN A 250 -1.19 -17.06 3.71
C GLN A 250 -1.07 -17.53 5.17
N LEU A 251 -0.10 -17.00 5.93
CA LEU A 251 0.07 -17.34 7.35
C LEU A 251 -1.13 -16.91 8.19
N GLU A 252 -1.65 -15.69 7.97
CA GLU A 252 -2.88 -15.20 8.60
C GLU A 252 -4.06 -16.16 8.33
N LEU A 253 -4.34 -16.45 7.06
CA LEU A 253 -5.49 -17.25 6.65
C LEU A 253 -5.37 -18.71 7.10
N SER A 254 -4.17 -19.30 7.00
CA SER A 254 -3.93 -20.66 7.50
C SER A 254 -4.06 -20.74 9.03
N GLY A 255 -3.59 -19.73 9.77
CA GLY A 255 -3.78 -19.60 11.22
C GLY A 255 -5.26 -19.50 11.61
N ALA A 256 -6.10 -18.88 10.77
CA ALA A 256 -7.55 -18.84 10.94
C ALA A 256 -8.25 -20.18 10.59
N GLY A 257 -7.53 -21.16 10.05
CA GLY A 257 -8.06 -22.46 9.64
C GLY A 257 -8.71 -22.47 8.25
N VAL A 258 -8.34 -21.53 7.38
CA VAL A 258 -8.79 -21.50 5.98
C VAL A 258 -8.11 -22.61 5.18
N LYS A 259 -8.86 -23.25 4.28
CA LYS A 259 -8.34 -24.31 3.42
C LYS A 259 -7.43 -23.76 2.33
N ILE A 260 -6.12 -23.99 2.46
CA ILE A 260 -5.13 -23.68 1.42
C ILE A 260 -5.13 -24.82 0.38
N VAL A 261 -5.50 -24.53 -0.87
CA VAL A 261 -5.52 -25.48 -1.99
C VAL A 261 -4.16 -25.56 -2.69
N LYS A 262 -3.49 -24.42 -2.83
CA LYS A 262 -2.13 -24.29 -3.35
C LYS A 262 -1.39 -23.34 -2.43
N ALA A 263 -0.37 -23.83 -1.73
CA ALA A 263 0.50 -22.99 -0.93
C ALA A 263 1.50 -22.24 -1.82
N LEU A 264 2.06 -21.15 -1.31
CA LEU A 264 3.23 -20.50 -1.89
C LEU A 264 4.37 -21.51 -2.01
N GLU A 265 5.01 -21.53 -3.18
CA GLU A 265 6.24 -22.29 -3.38
C GLU A 265 7.41 -21.61 -2.64
N GLU A 266 8.33 -22.41 -2.09
CA GLU A 266 9.61 -21.92 -1.57
C GLU A 266 10.41 -21.32 -2.72
N SER A 267 10.90 -20.10 -2.56
CA SER A 267 11.46 -19.33 -3.68
C SER A 267 12.88 -19.79 -4.03
N ASP A 268 13.01 -20.74 -4.96
CA ASP A 268 14.32 -21.12 -5.52
C ASP A 268 14.51 -20.78 -7.00
N THR A 269 13.49 -20.29 -7.72
CA THR A 269 13.63 -20.01 -9.17
C THR A 269 12.72 -18.89 -9.69
N VAL A 270 13.35 -17.75 -10.00
CA VAL A 270 13.23 -16.91 -11.21
C VAL A 270 11.85 -16.83 -11.93
N HIS A 271 11.30 -15.60 -11.99
CA HIS A 271 10.32 -15.03 -12.96
C HIS A 271 8.84 -15.46 -12.95
N THR A 272 8.28 -15.97 -11.86
CA THR A 272 6.81 -16.19 -11.76
C THR A 272 6.21 -15.44 -10.58
N ASN A 273 5.00 -14.90 -10.75
CA ASN A 273 4.28 -14.25 -9.66
C ASN A 273 4.09 -15.26 -8.53
N ARG A 274 4.50 -14.89 -7.31
CA ARG A 274 4.26 -15.69 -6.12
C ARG A 274 2.77 -15.66 -5.81
N GLU A 275 2.11 -16.82 -5.92
CA GLU A 275 0.68 -16.94 -5.68
C GLU A 275 0.34 -18.13 -4.79
N PHE A 276 -0.72 -17.96 -4.01
CA PHE A 276 -1.37 -19.06 -3.29
C PHE A 276 -2.87 -19.01 -3.51
N VAL A 277 -3.52 -20.14 -3.26
CA VAL A 277 -4.93 -20.33 -3.58
C VAL A 277 -5.62 -20.92 -2.36
N ILE A 278 -6.74 -20.32 -1.98
CA ILE A 278 -7.63 -20.85 -0.95
C ILE A 278 -8.91 -21.39 -1.56
N GLU A 279 -9.64 -22.19 -0.80
CA GLU A 279 -11.03 -22.54 -1.06
C GLU A 279 -11.92 -21.96 0.03
N ASP A 280 -12.95 -21.21 -0.35
CA ASP A 280 -13.95 -20.67 0.59
C ASP A 280 -14.99 -21.74 1.00
N ILE A 281 -15.92 -21.35 1.87
CA ILE A 281 -16.95 -22.27 2.40
C ILE A 281 -17.95 -22.77 1.34
N ASP A 282 -18.06 -22.11 0.20
CA ASP A 282 -18.91 -22.49 -0.93
C ASP A 282 -18.12 -23.20 -2.05
N GLY A 283 -16.84 -23.47 -1.84
CA GLY A 283 -15.99 -24.16 -2.81
C GLY A 283 -15.37 -23.25 -3.88
N ARG A 284 -15.39 -21.92 -3.71
CA ARG A 284 -14.76 -20.97 -4.64
C ARG A 284 -13.26 -20.92 -4.41
N ARG A 285 -12.49 -20.88 -5.49
CA ARG A 285 -11.03 -20.75 -5.48
C ARG A 285 -10.61 -19.30 -5.62
N ILE A 286 -10.00 -18.77 -4.58
CA ILE A 286 -9.50 -17.38 -4.56
C ILE A 286 -7.99 -17.43 -4.65
N CYS A 287 -7.44 -16.85 -5.71
CA CYS A 287 -6.01 -16.71 -5.92
C CYS A 287 -5.54 -15.36 -5.38
N PHE A 288 -4.51 -15.40 -4.56
CA PHE A 288 -3.80 -14.21 -4.09
C PHE A 288 -2.40 -14.24 -4.69
N SER A 289 -2.06 -13.19 -5.42
CA SER A 289 -0.84 -13.15 -6.21
C SER A 289 -0.10 -11.85 -6.05
N GLN A 290 1.22 -11.93 -6.01
CA GLN A 290 2.05 -10.73 -6.05
C GLN A 290 2.10 -10.18 -7.47
N ARG A 291 1.88 -8.86 -7.61
CA ARG A 291 2.10 -8.18 -8.90
C ARG A 291 3.59 -7.93 -9.08
N ILE A 292 4.25 -8.66 -9.97
CA ILE A 292 5.62 -8.34 -10.38
C ILE A 292 5.56 -7.19 -11.39
N SER A 293 6.18 -6.06 -11.06
CA SER A 293 6.37 -4.94 -11.99
C SER A 293 7.31 -5.37 -13.11
N GLY A 294 6.79 -5.47 -14.34
CA GLY A 294 7.59 -5.60 -15.56
C GLY A 294 8.15 -4.27 -16.03
#